data_AF-A0A820YHU9-F1
#
_entry.id   AF-A0A820YHU9-F1
#
_cell.length_a   1.000
_cell.length_b   1.000
_cell.length_c   1.000
_cell.angle_alpha   90.00
_cell.angle_beta   90.00
_cell.angle_gamma   90.00
#
_symmetry.space_group_name_H-M   'P 1'
#
loop_
_entity.id
_entity.type
_entity.pdbx_description
1 polymer ?
#
loop_
_entity_poly.entity_id
_entity_poly.type
_entity_poly.pdbx_seq_one_letter_code
_entity_poly.pdbx_strand_id
1 'polypeptide(L)'
;MISSLVLINTDRLRCLNYQFDLYRENASLINDVRVRIKQKRLSNDDRNKFQNLTVGMNNDDMLNHLGSLDYVFTYLRTSILDSTLEEIPFQNFVQHYMHSPRFLDNKILYREPFSTVQLQYIIDLYEIVEESVFDRALRAYVKIELQETIFTDDECQRVIKQFSHDTYEKQTISPLLKNIDRWISMLKRLMIRILNANIELDERLQVYLERTYLWSDPITDADLATFQVDNDILLRHTYVILCALERKQYKSNRAPLPQKKATMLSIDEQQQEVQAQSTAIIRSRITPKVISDKNRKIRV
;
A
#
# COMPACT_ATOMS: atom_id res chain seq x y z
N MET A 1 -17.98 -13.00 -54.02
CA MET A 1 -18.76 -11.94 -53.33
C MET A 1 -18.87 -12.35 -51.88
N ILE A 2 -18.17 -11.67 -50.98
CA ILE A 2 -18.39 -11.80 -49.53
C ILE A 2 -18.82 -10.41 -49.07
N SER A 3 -20.05 -10.24 -48.61
CA SER A 3 -20.41 -9.09 -47.78
C SER A 3 -21.87 -9.17 -47.30
N SER A 4 -22.06 -9.82 -46.16
CA SER A 4 -22.99 -9.29 -45.17
C SER A 4 -22.34 -9.46 -43.80
N LEU A 5 -21.88 -8.37 -43.21
CA LEU A 5 -21.48 -8.39 -41.80
C LEU A 5 -22.75 -8.50 -40.96
N VAL A 6 -22.79 -9.50 -40.09
CA VAL A 6 -23.91 -9.71 -39.16
C VAL A 6 -23.97 -8.52 -38.22
N LEU A 7 -25.14 -7.86 -38.19
CA LEU A 7 -25.41 -6.77 -37.25
C LEU A 7 -25.53 -7.37 -35.84
N ILE A 8 -24.49 -7.23 -35.03
CA ILE A 8 -24.51 -7.70 -33.63
C ILE A 8 -25.41 -6.74 -32.84
N ASN A 9 -26.53 -7.26 -32.35
CA ASN A 9 -27.43 -6.51 -31.48
C ASN A 9 -26.80 -6.37 -30.09
N THR A 10 -26.28 -5.18 -29.81
CA THR A 10 -25.58 -4.87 -28.55
C THR A 10 -26.50 -4.85 -27.33
N ASP A 11 -27.81 -4.68 -27.51
CA ASP A 11 -28.78 -4.64 -26.41
C ASP A 11 -29.02 -6.04 -25.80
N ARG A 12 -28.56 -7.08 -26.51
CA ARG A 12 -28.58 -8.48 -26.07
C ARG A 12 -27.21 -9.02 -25.67
N LEU A 13 -26.17 -8.19 -25.72
CA LEU A 13 -24.88 -8.57 -25.12
C LEU A 13 -25.11 -8.69 -23.61
N ARG A 14 -25.05 -9.92 -23.11
CA ARG A 14 -24.87 -10.14 -21.67
C ARG A 14 -23.47 -9.61 -21.35
N CYS A 15 -23.40 -8.39 -20.82
CA CYS A 15 -22.20 -7.93 -20.16
C CYS A 15 -21.96 -8.88 -18.99
N LEU A 16 -20.96 -9.73 -19.12
CA LEU A 16 -20.33 -10.31 -17.94
C LEU A 16 -19.75 -9.10 -17.19
N ASN A 17 -20.17 -8.92 -15.93
CA ASN A 17 -19.41 -8.08 -15.01
C ASN A 17 -18.06 -8.77 -14.86
N TYR A 18 -17.15 -8.33 -15.70
CA TYR A 18 -15.82 -8.86 -15.81
C TYR A 18 -15.04 -8.40 -14.58
N GLN A 19 -14.97 -9.26 -13.58
CA GLN A 19 -14.25 -9.02 -12.35
C GLN A 19 -13.39 -10.25 -12.08
N PHE A 20 -12.07 -10.08 -12.19
CA PHE A 20 -11.03 -10.95 -11.62
C PHE A 20 -10.68 -12.28 -12.31
N ASP A 21 -11.30 -12.67 -13.43
CA ASP A 21 -11.00 -13.97 -14.07
C ASP A 21 -9.67 -14.05 -14.85
N LEU A 22 -8.95 -12.94 -15.04
CA LEU A 22 -7.66 -12.93 -15.74
C LEU A 22 -6.52 -12.42 -14.87
N TYR A 23 -6.34 -12.98 -13.67
CA TYR A 23 -5.13 -12.74 -12.86
C TYR A 23 -3.81 -13.02 -13.60
N ARG A 24 -3.83 -13.94 -14.58
CA ARG A 24 -2.69 -14.13 -15.52
C ARG A 24 -2.46 -12.91 -16.40
N GLU A 25 -3.52 -12.24 -16.85
CA GLU A 25 -3.41 -11.01 -17.63
C GLU A 25 -3.01 -9.83 -16.77
N ASN A 26 -3.50 -9.70 -15.52
CA ASN A 26 -3.06 -8.64 -14.61
C ASN A 26 -1.57 -8.77 -14.25
N ALA A 27 -1.09 -10.00 -14.06
CA ALA A 27 0.33 -10.28 -13.89
C ALA A 27 1.17 -9.89 -15.13
N SER A 28 0.66 -10.18 -16.34
CA SER A 28 1.29 -9.74 -17.61
C SER A 28 1.30 -8.22 -17.71
N LEU A 29 0.16 -7.57 -17.43
CA LEU A 29 -0.04 -6.13 -17.58
C LEU A 29 0.97 -5.33 -16.76
N ILE A 30 1.19 -5.69 -15.49
CA ILE A 30 2.16 -4.99 -14.63
C ILE A 30 3.57 -5.07 -15.22
N ASN A 31 4.00 -6.28 -15.63
CA ASN A 31 5.33 -6.46 -16.22
C ASN A 31 5.45 -5.78 -17.59
N ASP A 32 4.41 -5.83 -18.41
CA ASP A 32 4.38 -5.19 -19.72
C ASP A 32 4.47 -3.66 -19.60
N VAL A 33 3.81 -3.08 -18.59
CA VAL A 33 3.94 -1.64 -18.28
C VAL A 33 5.35 -1.31 -17.79
N ARG A 34 5.97 -2.14 -16.94
CA ARG A 34 7.35 -1.94 -16.45
C ARG A 34 8.40 -1.98 -17.55
N VAL A 35 8.20 -2.80 -18.58
CA VAL A 35 9.08 -2.84 -19.77
C VAL A 35 9.00 -1.54 -20.57
N ARG A 36 7.84 -0.87 -20.53
CA ARG A 36 7.56 0.31 -21.36
C ARG A 36 7.81 1.65 -20.68
N ILE A 37 7.57 1.72 -19.37
CA ILE A 37 7.67 2.95 -18.57
C ILE A 37 8.48 2.64 -17.34
N LYS A 38 9.53 3.43 -17.07
CA LYS A 38 10.34 3.26 -15.88
C LYS A 38 9.52 3.57 -14.63
N GLN A 39 9.07 2.51 -13.96
CA GLN A 39 8.30 2.64 -12.73
C GLN A 39 9.22 2.97 -11.54
N LYS A 40 8.73 3.85 -10.67
CA LYS A 40 9.34 4.28 -9.43
C LYS A 40 8.34 4.12 -8.30
N ARG A 41 8.87 4.02 -7.09
CA ARG A 41 8.10 4.00 -5.86
C ARG A 41 7.86 5.42 -5.37
N LEU A 42 6.65 5.68 -4.87
CA LEU A 42 6.30 6.96 -4.23
C LEU A 42 7.09 7.14 -2.92
N SER A 43 7.29 8.39 -2.52
CA SER A 43 7.82 8.72 -1.20
C SER A 43 6.90 8.18 -0.11
N ASN A 44 7.43 7.86 1.07
CA ASN A 44 6.61 7.37 2.19
C ASN A 44 5.50 8.38 2.57
N ASP A 45 5.79 9.67 2.48
CA ASP A 45 4.81 10.72 2.77
C ASP A 45 3.65 10.71 1.76
N ASP A 46 3.95 10.54 0.47
CA ASP A 46 2.91 10.46 -0.55
C ASP A 46 2.13 9.15 -0.46
N ARG A 47 2.80 8.03 -0.19
CA ARG A 47 2.13 6.75 0.09
C ARG A 47 1.14 6.87 1.25
N ASN A 48 1.54 7.53 2.34
CA ASN A 48 0.66 7.77 3.48
C ASN A 48 -0.56 8.62 3.11
N LYS A 49 -0.40 9.63 2.22
CA LYS A 49 -1.54 10.42 1.71
C LYS A 49 -2.52 9.54 0.93
N PHE A 50 -2.02 8.67 0.05
CA PHE A 50 -2.86 7.75 -0.71
C PHE A 50 -3.55 6.74 0.20
N GLN A 51 -2.84 6.15 1.16
CA GLN A 51 -3.42 5.22 2.15
C GLN A 51 -4.53 5.88 2.98
N ASN A 52 -4.34 7.13 3.43
CA ASN A 52 -5.39 7.84 4.16
C ASN A 52 -6.63 8.09 3.31
N LEU A 53 -6.47 8.27 1.99
CA LEU A 53 -7.61 8.41 1.08
C LEU A 53 -8.30 7.07 0.83
N THR A 54 -7.55 5.98 0.69
CA THR A 54 -8.15 4.65 0.53
C THR A 54 -8.89 4.22 1.78
N VAL A 55 -8.51 4.64 2.99
CA VAL A 55 -9.29 4.42 4.22
C VAL A 55 -10.70 5.01 4.14
N GLY A 56 -10.86 6.17 3.49
CA GLY A 56 -12.15 6.85 3.35
C GLY A 56 -13.05 6.33 2.22
N MET A 57 -12.58 5.40 1.38
CA MET A 57 -13.36 4.84 0.27
C MET A 57 -14.30 3.73 0.75
N ASN A 58 -15.40 3.46 0.05
CA ASN A 58 -16.15 2.21 0.26
C ASN A 58 -15.54 1.09 -0.62
N ASN A 59 -16.03 -0.14 -0.48
CA ASN A 59 -15.49 -1.28 -1.24
C ASN A 59 -15.71 -1.11 -2.75
N ASP A 60 -16.88 -0.62 -3.17
CA ASP A 60 -17.19 -0.40 -4.58
C ASP A 60 -16.26 0.64 -5.21
N ASP A 61 -15.97 1.73 -4.49
CA ASP A 61 -15.03 2.75 -4.92
C ASP A 61 -13.64 2.14 -5.10
N MET A 62 -13.14 1.33 -4.15
CA MET A 62 -11.83 0.66 -4.30
C MET A 62 -11.78 -0.29 -5.50
N LEU A 63 -12.86 -1.04 -5.75
CA LEU A 63 -12.97 -1.94 -6.90
C LEU A 63 -13.00 -1.16 -8.23
N ASN A 64 -13.75 -0.07 -8.28
CA ASN A 64 -13.79 0.85 -9.42
C ASN A 64 -12.42 1.49 -9.67
N HIS A 65 -11.67 1.77 -8.60
CA HIS A 65 -10.32 2.30 -8.70
C HIS A 65 -9.37 1.29 -9.35
N LEU A 66 -9.38 0.03 -8.87
CA LEU A 66 -8.59 -1.05 -9.47
C LEU A 66 -8.96 -1.29 -10.94
N GLY A 67 -10.26 -1.39 -11.25
CA GLY A 67 -10.71 -1.59 -12.64
C GLY A 67 -10.33 -0.45 -13.58
N SER A 68 -10.38 0.80 -13.09
CA SER A 68 -9.93 1.97 -13.86
C SER A 68 -8.42 1.92 -14.14
N LEU A 69 -7.62 1.49 -13.17
CA LEU A 69 -6.18 1.33 -13.33
C LEU A 69 -5.82 0.17 -14.27
N ASP A 70 -6.52 -0.96 -14.20
CA ASP A 70 -6.35 -2.09 -15.13
C ASP A 70 -6.64 -1.65 -16.59
N TYR A 71 -7.68 -0.83 -16.79
CA TYR A 71 -7.98 -0.26 -18.10
C TYR A 71 -6.86 0.67 -18.59
N VAL A 72 -6.30 1.50 -17.71
CA VAL A 72 -5.15 2.36 -18.04
C VAL A 72 -3.92 1.51 -18.38
N PHE A 73 -3.64 0.45 -17.63
CA PHE A 73 -2.53 -0.46 -17.92
C PHE A 73 -2.66 -1.10 -19.31
N THR A 74 -3.88 -1.43 -19.72
CA THR A 74 -4.14 -1.95 -21.07
C THR A 74 -3.75 -0.94 -22.17
N TYR A 75 -4.00 0.35 -21.96
CA TYR A 75 -3.53 1.41 -22.86
C TYR A 75 -2.02 1.57 -22.81
N LEU A 76 -1.42 1.66 -21.63
CA LEU A 76 0.04 1.77 -21.49
C LEU A 76 0.77 0.57 -22.12
N ARG A 77 0.19 -0.63 -22.07
CA ARG A 77 0.69 -1.83 -22.76
C ARG A 77 0.67 -1.71 -24.27
N THR A 78 -0.23 -0.94 -24.87
CA THR A 78 -0.49 -0.97 -26.33
C THR A 78 -0.10 0.32 -27.05
N SER A 79 -0.05 1.45 -26.35
CA SER A 79 0.32 2.75 -26.93
C SER A 79 1.76 2.80 -27.44
N ILE A 80 2.02 3.50 -28.53
CA ILE A 80 3.38 3.84 -28.95
C ILE A 80 3.84 4.97 -28.02
N LEU A 81 4.79 4.69 -27.14
CA LEU A 81 5.19 5.60 -26.07
C LEU A 81 6.55 6.23 -26.41
N ASP A 82 6.62 7.56 -26.39
CA ASP A 82 7.88 8.29 -26.30
C ASP A 82 8.32 8.38 -24.83
N SER A 83 9.63 8.42 -24.59
CA SER A 83 10.24 8.48 -23.25
C SER A 83 9.81 9.71 -22.43
N THR A 84 9.13 10.69 -23.04
CA THR A 84 8.59 11.89 -22.39
C THR A 84 7.30 11.64 -21.60
N LEU A 85 6.69 10.47 -21.70
CA LEU A 85 5.40 10.17 -21.04
C LEU A 85 5.54 9.84 -19.55
N GLU A 86 6.71 9.44 -19.06
CA GLU A 86 6.91 8.99 -17.66
C GLU A 86 6.52 10.05 -16.63
N GLU A 87 6.79 11.32 -16.93
CA GLU A 87 6.56 12.47 -16.04
C GLU A 87 5.19 13.11 -16.23
N ILE A 88 4.39 12.63 -17.18
CA ILE A 88 3.06 13.18 -17.43
C ILE A 88 2.12 12.80 -16.28
N PRO A 89 1.34 13.75 -15.75
CA PRO A 89 0.29 13.46 -14.79
C PRO A 89 -0.75 12.48 -15.36
N PHE A 90 -1.20 11.55 -14.54
CA PHE A 90 -2.18 10.53 -14.88
C PHE A 90 -3.42 11.10 -15.57
N GLN A 91 -3.97 12.19 -15.04
CA GLN A 91 -5.11 12.87 -15.66
C GLN A 91 -4.81 13.36 -17.09
N ASN A 92 -3.63 13.95 -17.31
CA ASN A 92 -3.22 14.44 -18.62
C ASN A 92 -3.04 13.29 -19.61
N PHE A 93 -2.48 12.17 -19.16
CA PHE A 93 -2.39 10.97 -19.98
C PHE A 93 -3.77 10.50 -20.45
N VAL A 94 -4.70 10.36 -19.52
CA VAL A 94 -6.06 9.91 -19.83
C VAL A 94 -6.73 10.85 -20.84
N GLN A 95 -6.63 12.17 -20.64
CA GLN A 95 -7.32 13.14 -21.48
C GLN A 95 -6.78 13.22 -22.91
N HIS A 96 -5.47 13.05 -23.08
CA HIS A 96 -4.82 13.29 -24.38
C HIS A 96 -4.51 12.01 -25.16
N TYR A 97 -4.41 10.87 -24.48
CA TYR A 97 -3.92 9.62 -25.09
C TYR A 97 -4.94 8.47 -25.02
N MET A 98 -6.00 8.57 -24.22
CA MET A 98 -7.05 7.55 -24.18
C MET A 98 -8.28 7.97 -25.00
N HIS A 99 -8.66 7.15 -25.99
CA HIS A 99 -9.79 7.44 -26.88
C HIS A 99 -11.16 7.32 -26.21
N SER A 100 -11.26 6.68 -25.05
CA SER A 100 -12.54 6.48 -24.35
C SER A 100 -12.35 6.55 -22.83
N PRO A 101 -12.16 7.75 -22.27
CA PRO A 101 -12.00 7.93 -20.82
C PRO A 101 -13.31 7.71 -20.05
N ARG A 102 -14.46 7.60 -20.76
CA ARG A 102 -15.79 7.36 -20.18
C ARG A 102 -15.92 6.09 -19.32
N PHE A 103 -14.97 5.16 -19.44
CA PHE A 103 -14.93 3.92 -18.68
C PHE A 103 -14.13 4.04 -17.37
N LEU A 104 -13.55 5.22 -17.11
CA LEU A 104 -12.81 5.50 -15.90
C LEU A 104 -13.73 6.18 -14.89
N ASP A 105 -13.54 5.85 -13.62
CA ASP A 105 -14.22 6.56 -12.55
C ASP A 105 -13.73 8.02 -12.50
N ASN A 106 -14.67 8.96 -12.61
CA ASN A 106 -14.39 10.39 -12.47
C ASN A 106 -13.74 10.72 -11.12
N LYS A 107 -14.01 9.93 -10.07
CA LYS A 107 -13.34 10.10 -8.77
C LYS A 107 -11.84 9.81 -8.86
N ILE A 108 -11.40 8.87 -9.69
CA ILE A 108 -9.97 8.61 -9.91
C ILE A 108 -9.33 9.71 -10.75
N LEU A 109 -10.02 10.16 -11.78
CA LEU A 109 -9.44 11.07 -12.78
C LEU A 109 -9.24 12.50 -12.29
N TYR A 110 -10.11 12.96 -11.39
CA TYR A 110 -10.20 14.37 -11.04
C TYR A 110 -9.92 14.66 -9.56
N ARG A 111 -9.71 13.62 -8.73
CA ARG A 111 -9.44 13.81 -7.29
C ARG A 111 -7.95 13.74 -7.01
N GLU A 112 -7.42 14.79 -6.37
CA GLU A 112 -6.06 14.75 -5.86
C GLU A 112 -5.91 13.71 -4.72
N PRO A 113 -4.73 13.05 -4.63
CA PRO A 113 -3.55 13.16 -5.47
C PRO A 113 -3.55 12.19 -6.67
N PHE A 114 -4.64 11.46 -6.92
CA PHE A 114 -4.74 10.50 -8.04
C PHE A 114 -4.62 11.19 -9.40
N SER A 115 -5.23 12.37 -9.56
CA SER A 115 -5.18 13.12 -10.82
C SER A 115 -3.77 13.64 -11.18
N THR A 116 -2.97 13.99 -10.16
CA THR A 116 -1.68 14.66 -10.30
C THR A 116 -0.48 13.71 -10.26
N VAL A 117 -0.70 12.44 -9.89
CA VAL A 117 0.36 11.43 -9.86
C VAL A 117 0.95 11.22 -11.25
N GLN A 118 2.28 11.19 -11.37
CA GLN A 118 2.94 10.93 -12.65
C GLN A 118 2.84 9.45 -13.04
N LEU A 119 2.84 9.15 -14.34
CA LEU A 119 2.75 7.77 -14.84
C LEU A 119 3.88 6.85 -14.35
N GLN A 120 5.06 7.39 -14.04
CA GLN A 120 6.14 6.61 -13.43
C GLN A 120 5.78 6.02 -12.05
N TYR A 121 4.70 6.43 -11.40
CA TYR A 121 4.26 5.91 -10.10
C TYR A 121 2.95 5.11 -10.17
N ILE A 122 2.42 4.86 -11.36
CA ILE A 122 1.07 4.30 -11.53
C ILE A 122 0.94 2.87 -11.00
N ILE A 123 2.00 2.05 -11.10
CA ILE A 123 2.01 0.71 -10.53
C ILE A 123 2.04 0.77 -9.00
N ASP A 124 2.82 1.69 -8.43
CA ASP A 124 2.87 1.84 -6.98
C ASP A 124 1.51 2.26 -6.42
N LEU A 125 0.79 3.13 -7.15
CA LEU A 125 -0.59 3.50 -6.82
C LEU A 125 -1.53 2.30 -6.84
N TYR A 126 -1.47 1.47 -7.88
CA TYR A 126 -2.27 0.25 -8.00
C TYR A 126 -2.03 -0.69 -6.82
N GLU A 127 -0.76 -0.91 -6.47
CA GLU A 127 -0.37 -1.78 -5.36
C GLU A 127 -0.83 -1.25 -4.00
N ILE A 128 -0.84 0.08 -3.79
CA ILE A 128 -1.40 0.69 -2.56
C ILE A 128 -2.89 0.41 -2.44
N VAL A 129 -3.65 0.51 -3.55
CA VAL A 129 -5.08 0.22 -3.54
C VAL A 129 -5.32 -1.26 -3.26
N GLU A 130 -4.56 -2.16 -3.88
CA GLU A 130 -4.62 -3.60 -3.58
C GLU A 130 -4.35 -3.86 -2.08
N GLU A 131 -3.22 -3.42 -1.55
CA GLU A 131 -2.88 -3.61 -0.14
C GLU A 131 -4.01 -3.10 0.79
N SER A 132 -4.63 -1.98 0.43
CA SER A 132 -5.78 -1.43 1.16
C SER A 132 -7.03 -2.32 1.07
N VAL A 133 -7.31 -2.89 -0.10
CA VAL A 133 -8.41 -3.86 -0.30
C VAL A 133 -8.18 -5.12 0.53
N PHE A 134 -6.94 -5.62 0.60
CA PHE A 134 -6.62 -6.76 1.46
C PHE A 134 -6.98 -6.45 2.91
N ASP A 135 -6.46 -5.34 3.45
CA ASP A 135 -6.61 -5.00 4.85
C ASP A 135 -8.07 -4.76 5.26
N ARG A 136 -8.87 -4.16 4.38
CA ARG A 136 -10.24 -3.72 4.71
C ARG A 136 -11.31 -4.73 4.34
N ALA A 137 -11.16 -5.40 3.22
CA ALA A 137 -12.18 -6.30 2.69
C ALA A 137 -11.78 -7.75 2.90
N LEU A 138 -10.65 -8.19 2.34
CA LEU A 138 -10.36 -9.62 2.23
C LEU A 138 -9.82 -10.26 3.50
N ARG A 139 -9.16 -9.51 4.38
CA ARG A 139 -8.59 -10.04 5.63
C ARG A 139 -9.62 -10.79 6.48
N ALA A 140 -10.85 -10.30 6.53
CA ALA A 140 -11.93 -10.92 7.31
C ALA A 140 -12.50 -12.19 6.66
N TYR A 141 -12.28 -12.39 5.36
CA TYR A 141 -12.79 -13.52 4.57
C TYR A 141 -11.68 -14.46 4.10
N VAL A 142 -10.50 -14.40 4.73
CA VAL A 142 -9.42 -15.33 4.44
C VAL A 142 -9.93 -16.76 4.66
N LYS A 143 -9.77 -17.60 3.63
CA LYS A 143 -10.14 -19.02 3.62
C LYS A 143 -9.64 -19.71 4.89
N ILE A 144 -10.47 -20.56 5.48
CA ILE A 144 -10.21 -21.20 6.78
C ILE A 144 -8.88 -21.97 6.72
N GLU A 145 -8.60 -22.62 5.60
CA GLU A 145 -7.40 -23.40 5.29
C GLU A 145 -6.08 -22.59 5.37
N LEU A 146 -6.16 -21.26 5.35
CA LEU A 146 -5.03 -20.35 5.47
C LEU A 146 -4.86 -19.79 6.90
N GLN A 147 -5.86 -19.95 7.76
CA GLN A 147 -5.88 -19.32 9.08
C GLN A 147 -4.94 -20.03 10.06
N GLU A 148 -4.36 -19.27 11.00
CA GLU A 148 -3.46 -19.79 12.04
C GLU A 148 -4.10 -20.92 12.87
N THR A 149 -5.42 -20.92 13.02
CA THR A 149 -6.19 -21.90 13.80
C THR A 149 -6.15 -23.33 13.23
N ILE A 150 -5.79 -23.49 11.95
CA ILE A 150 -5.69 -24.79 11.30
C ILE A 150 -4.35 -25.48 11.59
N PHE A 151 -3.31 -24.69 11.87
CA PHE A 151 -1.97 -25.20 12.07
C PHE A 151 -1.69 -25.38 13.57
N THR A 152 -0.76 -26.28 13.89
CA THR A 152 -0.26 -26.38 15.26
C THR A 152 0.65 -25.19 15.58
N ASP A 153 0.76 -24.83 16.86
CA ASP A 153 1.68 -23.77 17.30
C ASP A 153 3.13 -24.09 16.90
N ASP A 154 3.54 -25.36 17.00
CA ASP A 154 4.87 -25.83 16.60
C ASP A 154 5.09 -25.67 15.08
N GLU A 155 4.09 -26.00 14.26
CA GLU A 155 4.16 -25.80 12.82
C GLU A 155 4.27 -24.31 12.47
N CYS A 156 3.43 -23.45 13.08
CA CYS A 156 3.49 -22.01 12.88
C CYS A 156 4.88 -21.47 13.22
N GLN A 157 5.42 -21.81 14.41
CA GLN A 157 6.73 -21.35 14.85
C GLN A 157 7.85 -21.84 13.93
N ARG A 158 7.81 -23.12 13.52
CA ARG A 158 8.77 -23.69 12.57
C ARG A 158 8.76 -22.92 11.26
N VAL A 159 7.58 -22.74 10.66
CA VAL A 159 7.42 -22.05 9.37
C VAL A 159 7.90 -20.61 9.46
N ILE A 160 7.50 -19.86 10.48
CA ILE A 160 7.89 -18.45 10.65
C ILE A 160 9.40 -18.32 10.83
N LYS A 161 10.00 -19.18 11.66
CA LYS A 161 11.44 -19.16 11.93
C LYS A 161 12.23 -19.50 10.67
N GLN A 162 11.83 -20.55 9.96
CA GLN A 162 12.50 -20.99 8.74
C GLN A 162 12.35 -19.94 7.63
N PHE A 163 11.14 -19.43 7.40
CA PHE A 163 10.90 -18.35 6.44
C PHE A 163 11.77 -17.12 6.73
N SER A 164 11.84 -16.68 7.98
CA SER A 164 12.63 -15.49 8.35
C SER A 164 14.13 -15.71 8.09
N HIS A 165 14.64 -16.88 8.46
CA HIS A 165 16.02 -17.28 8.25
C HIS A 165 16.41 -17.33 6.77
N ASP A 166 15.53 -17.90 5.94
CA ASP A 166 15.76 -18.08 4.50
C ASP A 166 15.63 -16.78 3.70
N THR A 167 14.97 -15.77 4.27
CA THR A 167 14.61 -14.51 3.59
C THR A 167 15.33 -13.30 4.18
N TYR A 168 14.61 -12.36 4.79
CA TYR A 168 15.10 -11.04 5.16
C TYR A 168 16.17 -11.05 6.27
N GLU A 169 16.33 -12.13 7.02
CA GLU A 169 17.42 -12.30 7.99
C GLU A 169 18.67 -12.94 7.38
N LYS A 170 18.57 -13.51 6.18
CA LYS A 170 19.69 -14.14 5.49
C LYS A 170 20.76 -13.11 5.17
N GLN A 171 22.00 -13.39 5.57
CA GLN A 171 23.10 -12.43 5.41
C GLN A 171 23.38 -12.08 3.94
N THR A 172 23.24 -13.07 3.05
CA THR A 172 23.53 -12.97 1.61
C THR A 172 22.34 -12.46 0.78
N ILE A 173 21.20 -12.13 1.41
CA ILE A 173 20.05 -11.65 0.66
C ILE A 173 20.33 -10.27 0.05
N SER A 174 19.75 -10.00 -1.12
CA SER A 174 19.77 -8.67 -1.74
C SER A 174 19.38 -7.60 -0.70
N PRO A 175 20.11 -6.47 -0.63
CA PRO A 175 19.77 -5.36 0.28
C PRO A 175 18.34 -4.87 0.10
N LEU A 176 17.81 -4.97 -1.13
CA LEU A 176 16.43 -4.63 -1.47
C LEU A 176 15.41 -5.53 -0.76
N LEU A 177 15.77 -6.74 -0.37
CA LEU A 177 14.87 -7.70 0.26
C LEU A 177 15.07 -7.81 1.78
N LYS A 178 15.94 -6.99 2.38
CA LYS A 178 16.12 -6.98 3.86
C LYS A 178 14.98 -6.28 4.60
N ASN A 179 14.19 -5.44 3.92
CA ASN A 179 13.10 -4.71 4.56
C ASN A 179 11.85 -5.61 4.68
N ILE A 180 11.40 -5.87 5.92
CA ILE A 180 10.20 -6.63 6.25
C ILE A 180 8.94 -6.05 5.58
N ASP A 181 8.84 -4.72 5.45
CA ASP A 181 7.68 -4.06 4.86
C ASP A 181 7.44 -4.52 3.42
N ARG A 182 8.52 -4.82 2.68
CA ARG A 182 8.43 -5.31 1.30
C ARG A 182 7.84 -6.72 1.24
N TRP A 183 8.18 -7.57 2.21
CA TRP A 183 7.60 -8.90 2.33
C TRP A 183 6.13 -8.83 2.71
N ILE A 184 5.76 -7.96 3.65
CA ILE A 184 4.35 -7.74 4.03
C ILE A 184 3.54 -7.30 2.80
N SER A 185 3.98 -6.26 2.10
CA SER A 185 3.29 -5.77 0.89
C SER A 185 3.19 -6.84 -0.21
N MET A 186 4.27 -7.60 -0.44
CA MET A 186 4.27 -8.70 -1.42
C MET A 186 3.28 -9.81 -1.02
N LEU A 187 3.27 -10.24 0.25
CA LEU A 187 2.35 -11.27 0.72
C LEU A 187 0.88 -10.83 0.65
N LYS A 188 0.58 -9.55 0.94
CA LYS A 188 -0.78 -8.99 0.75
C LYS A 188 -1.23 -9.07 -0.70
N ARG A 189 -0.35 -8.71 -1.64
CA ARG A 189 -0.64 -8.83 -3.08
C ARG A 189 -0.75 -10.28 -3.53
N LEU A 190 0.05 -11.19 -2.98
CA LEU A 190 -0.08 -12.62 -3.21
C LEU A 190 -1.48 -13.12 -2.77
N MET A 191 -1.95 -12.69 -1.60
CA MET A 191 -3.29 -13.03 -1.10
C MET A 191 -4.39 -12.53 -2.05
N ILE A 192 -4.27 -11.31 -2.58
CA ILE A 192 -5.26 -10.73 -3.51
C ILE A 192 -5.23 -11.40 -4.87
N ARG A 193 -4.04 -11.53 -5.45
CA ARG A 193 -3.87 -11.85 -6.88
C ARG A 193 -3.87 -13.34 -7.16
N ILE A 194 -3.61 -14.17 -6.15
CA ILE A 194 -3.38 -15.61 -6.34
C ILE A 194 -4.30 -16.40 -5.44
N LEU A 195 -4.23 -16.22 -4.12
CA LEU A 195 -4.93 -17.10 -3.17
C LEU A 195 -6.45 -16.90 -3.13
N ASN A 196 -6.94 -15.80 -3.68
CA ASN A 196 -8.36 -15.59 -3.91
C ASN A 196 -8.91 -16.41 -5.10
N ALA A 197 -8.04 -16.92 -5.98
CA ALA A 197 -8.43 -17.83 -7.04
C ALA A 197 -8.55 -19.29 -6.53
N ASN A 198 -9.19 -20.17 -7.31
CA ASN A 198 -9.29 -21.60 -7.03
C ASN A 198 -7.95 -22.30 -7.32
N ILE A 199 -6.96 -22.09 -6.46
CA ILE A 199 -5.60 -22.62 -6.58
C ILE A 199 -5.36 -23.68 -5.50
N GLU A 200 -4.54 -24.68 -5.82
CA GLU A 200 -4.10 -25.71 -4.90
C GLU A 200 -3.14 -25.13 -3.85
N LEU A 201 -3.50 -25.26 -2.56
CA LEU A 201 -2.79 -24.60 -1.46
C LEU A 201 -1.53 -25.37 -1.01
N ASP A 202 -1.36 -26.60 -1.49
CA ASP A 202 -0.19 -27.43 -1.21
C ASP A 202 0.96 -27.21 -2.21
N GLU A 203 0.85 -26.21 -3.08
CA GLU A 203 1.97 -25.76 -3.91
C GLU A 203 3.04 -25.01 -3.08
N ARG A 204 4.29 -25.07 -3.53
CA ARG A 204 5.42 -24.42 -2.85
C ARG A 204 5.31 -22.90 -2.92
N LEU A 205 5.50 -22.22 -1.79
CA LEU A 205 5.46 -20.76 -1.73
C LEU A 205 6.53 -20.10 -2.64
N GLN A 206 7.71 -20.71 -2.74
CA GLN A 206 8.85 -20.22 -3.53
C GLN A 206 8.47 -19.86 -4.98
N VAL A 207 7.65 -20.69 -5.64
CA VAL A 207 7.21 -20.49 -7.05
C VAL A 207 6.52 -19.14 -7.24
N TYR A 208 5.90 -18.62 -6.19
CA TYR A 208 5.19 -17.35 -6.21
C TYR A 208 6.09 -16.20 -5.77
N LEU A 209 7.01 -16.42 -4.82
CA LEU A 209 7.98 -15.42 -4.41
C LEU A 209 8.92 -14.99 -5.53
N GLU A 210 9.19 -15.87 -6.49
CA GLU A 210 10.00 -15.61 -7.69
C GLU A 210 9.29 -14.76 -8.74
N ARG A 211 8.01 -14.41 -8.54
CA ARG A 211 7.24 -13.63 -9.51
C ARG A 211 7.46 -12.13 -9.34
N THR A 212 8.25 -11.54 -10.22
CA THR A 212 8.62 -10.11 -10.22
C THR A 212 7.44 -9.14 -10.14
N TYR A 213 6.28 -9.47 -10.74
CA TYR A 213 5.10 -8.60 -10.70
C TYR A 213 4.48 -8.45 -9.29
N LEU A 214 4.79 -9.34 -8.34
CA LEU A 214 4.31 -9.24 -6.94
C LEU A 214 5.13 -8.26 -6.09
N TRP A 215 6.25 -7.78 -6.60
CA TRP A 215 7.19 -6.92 -5.90
C TRP A 215 7.05 -5.46 -6.35
N SER A 216 7.07 -4.50 -5.41
CA SER A 216 6.82 -3.06 -5.68
C SER A 216 7.99 -2.32 -6.29
N ASP A 217 9.19 -2.62 -5.82
CA ASP A 217 10.42 -2.06 -6.34
C ASP A 217 10.82 -2.85 -7.60
N PRO A 218 11.65 -2.28 -8.50
CA PRO A 218 12.19 -3.01 -9.65
C PRO A 218 13.18 -4.08 -9.18
N ILE A 219 12.64 -5.11 -8.55
CA ILE A 219 13.32 -6.30 -8.07
C ILE A 219 13.59 -7.17 -9.29
N THR A 220 14.86 -7.49 -9.47
CA THR A 220 15.34 -8.28 -10.61
C THR A 220 15.38 -9.77 -10.27
N ASP A 221 15.45 -10.63 -11.28
CA ASP A 221 15.63 -12.07 -11.06
C ASP A 221 16.92 -12.36 -10.26
N ALA A 222 17.95 -11.53 -10.42
CA ALA A 222 19.19 -11.63 -9.64
C ALA A 222 18.98 -11.34 -8.15
N ASP A 223 18.09 -10.40 -7.82
CA ASP A 223 17.71 -10.14 -6.43
C ASP A 223 16.94 -11.33 -5.84
N LEU A 224 16.01 -11.89 -6.61
CA LEU A 224 15.19 -13.02 -6.20
C LEU A 224 16.01 -14.31 -6.00
N ALA A 225 17.05 -14.51 -6.82
CA ALA A 225 17.98 -15.63 -6.67
C ALA A 225 18.79 -15.62 -5.36
N THR A 226 18.75 -14.54 -4.58
CA THR A 226 19.49 -14.45 -3.30
C THR A 226 18.84 -15.20 -2.14
N PHE A 227 17.57 -15.61 -2.27
CA PHE A 227 16.84 -16.39 -1.26
C PHE A 227 16.25 -17.66 -1.86
N GLN A 228 16.02 -18.65 -1.00
CA GLN A 228 15.29 -19.86 -1.34
C GLN A 228 14.60 -20.34 -0.08
N VAL A 229 13.28 -20.35 -0.10
CA VAL A 229 12.46 -20.80 1.02
C VAL A 229 12.36 -22.33 1.00
N ASP A 230 12.40 -22.94 2.17
CA ASP A 230 12.21 -24.38 2.35
C ASP A 230 10.96 -24.92 1.60
N ASN A 231 11.10 -26.10 0.97
CA ASN A 231 10.05 -26.71 0.14
C ASN A 231 8.79 -27.08 0.94
N ASP A 232 8.90 -27.26 2.25
CA ASP A 232 7.77 -27.54 3.14
C ASP A 232 6.96 -26.28 3.47
N ILE A 233 7.45 -25.09 3.09
CA ILE A 233 6.70 -23.85 3.21
C ILE A 233 5.84 -23.69 1.94
N LEU A 234 4.62 -24.19 2.07
CA LEU A 234 3.58 -24.16 1.04
C LEU A 234 2.77 -22.85 1.05
N LEU A 235 2.00 -22.64 -0.02
CA LEU A 235 1.08 -21.52 -0.19
C LEU A 235 0.11 -21.36 0.98
N ARG A 236 -0.36 -22.47 1.56
CA ARG A 236 -1.26 -22.45 2.72
C ARG A 236 -0.73 -21.67 3.93
N HIS A 237 0.59 -21.54 4.05
CA HIS A 237 1.22 -20.83 5.16
C HIS A 237 1.33 -19.32 4.95
N THR A 238 0.93 -18.80 3.77
CA THR A 238 1.11 -17.38 3.39
C THR A 238 0.53 -16.42 4.43
N TYR A 239 -0.69 -16.69 4.89
CA TYR A 239 -1.37 -15.79 5.83
C TYR A 239 -0.76 -15.86 7.24
N VAL A 240 -0.35 -17.05 7.70
CA VAL A 240 0.40 -17.22 8.97
C VAL A 240 1.69 -16.41 8.96
N ILE A 241 2.46 -16.50 7.86
CA ILE A 241 3.69 -15.73 7.67
C ILE A 241 3.37 -14.23 7.70
N LEU A 242 2.37 -13.78 6.94
CA LEU A 242 1.96 -12.38 6.91
C LEU A 242 1.62 -11.84 8.31
N CYS A 243 0.79 -12.55 9.07
CA CYS A 243 0.43 -12.16 10.44
C CYS A 243 1.67 -12.06 11.35
N ALA A 244 2.61 -13.00 11.24
CA ALA A 244 3.83 -12.97 12.03
C ALA A 244 4.72 -11.77 11.72
N LEU A 245 4.88 -11.43 10.44
CA LEU A 245 5.67 -10.28 10.01
C LEU A 245 5.04 -8.96 10.47
N GLU A 246 3.72 -8.81 10.35
CA GLU A 246 3.00 -7.63 10.83
C GLU A 246 3.15 -7.43 12.35
N ARG A 247 3.07 -8.51 13.13
CA ARG A 247 3.33 -8.47 14.58
C ARG A 247 4.77 -8.04 14.88
N LYS A 248 5.75 -8.52 14.11
CA LYS A 248 7.17 -8.16 14.27
C LYS A 248 7.40 -6.68 13.95
N GLN A 249 6.82 -6.19 12.86
CA GLN A 249 6.86 -4.78 12.47
C GLN A 249 6.24 -3.89 13.56
N TYR A 250 5.08 -4.27 14.09
CA TYR A 250 4.41 -3.55 15.17
C TYR A 250 5.26 -3.47 16.45
N LYS A 251 5.93 -4.57 16.83
CA LYS A 251 6.85 -4.59 17.98
C LYS A 251 8.07 -3.70 17.76
N SER A 252 8.65 -3.69 16.57
CA SER A 252 9.80 -2.85 16.22
C SER A 252 9.46 -1.35 16.29
N ASN A 253 8.27 -0.97 15.83
CA ASN A 253 7.80 0.43 15.85
C ASN A 253 7.41 0.92 17.25
N ARG A 254 7.34 0.02 18.25
CA ARG A 254 7.07 0.32 19.66
C ARG A 254 8.26 0.01 20.58
N ALA A 255 9.50 0.03 20.07
CA ALA A 255 10.68 -0.10 20.93
C ALA A 255 10.54 0.81 22.18
N PRO A 256 10.84 0.30 23.40
CA PRO A 256 10.53 1.02 24.61
C PRO A 256 11.23 2.38 24.60
N LEU A 257 10.50 3.45 24.92
CA LEU A 257 11.09 4.69 25.38
C LEU A 257 12.19 4.32 26.41
N PRO A 258 13.39 4.91 26.34
CA PRO A 258 14.42 4.64 27.33
C PRO A 258 13.79 4.85 28.69
N GLN A 259 13.78 3.80 29.51
CA GLN A 259 13.40 3.89 30.91
C GLN A 259 14.27 4.99 31.51
N LYS A 260 13.69 6.18 31.67
CA LYS A 260 14.17 7.11 32.68
C LYS A 260 14.15 6.28 33.96
N LYS A 261 15.34 5.92 34.46
CA LYS A 261 15.51 5.49 35.84
C LYS A 261 14.68 6.46 36.66
N ALA A 262 13.63 5.96 37.30
CA ALA A 262 12.92 6.70 38.32
C ALA A 262 13.94 6.95 39.43
N THR A 263 14.64 8.07 39.36
CA THR A 263 15.23 8.65 40.55
C THR A 263 14.03 9.02 41.41
N MET A 264 13.74 8.20 42.43
CA MET A 264 12.86 8.57 43.53
C MET A 264 13.48 9.81 44.18
N LEU A 265 13.06 10.99 43.73
CA LEU A 265 13.20 12.22 44.49
C LEU A 265 12.14 12.15 45.59
N SER A 266 12.57 12.36 46.83
CA SER A 266 11.70 12.30 48.00
C SER A 266 10.59 13.35 47.89
N ILE A 267 9.44 13.05 48.49
CA ILE A 267 8.21 13.86 48.49
C ILE A 267 8.45 15.29 49.02
N ASP A 268 9.57 15.53 49.70
CA ASP A 268 9.95 16.83 50.26
C ASP A 268 10.42 17.83 49.18
N GLU A 269 10.95 17.38 48.03
CA GLU A 269 11.42 18.30 46.98
C GLU A 269 10.27 18.82 46.08
N GLN A 270 9.16 18.07 45.97
CA GLN A 270 7.98 18.52 45.20
C GLN A 270 7.15 19.58 45.94
N GLN A 271 7.29 19.73 47.25
CA GLN A 271 6.56 20.75 48.01
C GLN A 271 7.23 22.14 47.97
N GLN A 272 8.53 22.22 47.70
CA GLN A 272 9.22 23.52 47.54
C GLN A 272 8.98 24.15 46.16
N GLU A 273 8.80 23.35 45.10
CA GLU A 273 8.58 23.87 43.74
C GLU A 273 7.18 24.47 43.55
N VAL A 274 6.15 23.92 44.23
CA VAL A 274 4.76 24.43 44.18
C VAL A 274 4.61 25.74 44.98
N GLN A 275 5.39 25.94 46.05
CA GLN A 275 5.39 27.20 46.79
C GLN A 275 6.14 28.33 46.06
N ALA A 276 7.21 28.01 45.31
CA ALA A 276 7.94 28.99 44.50
C ALA A 276 7.13 29.50 43.29
N GLN A 277 6.34 28.63 42.65
CA GLN A 277 5.48 29.03 41.53
C GLN A 277 4.26 29.85 41.97
N SER A 278 3.75 29.61 43.18
CA SER A 278 2.61 30.35 43.73
C SER A 278 2.97 31.79 44.16
N THR A 279 4.21 32.06 44.56
CA THR A 279 4.67 33.42 44.91
C THR A 279 4.97 34.29 43.68
N ALA A 280 5.30 33.69 42.53
CA ALA A 280 5.56 34.42 41.28
C ALA A 280 4.27 34.97 40.61
N ILE A 281 3.15 34.25 40.73
CA ILE A 281 1.87 34.63 40.10
C ILE A 281 1.17 35.78 40.85
N ILE A 282 1.41 35.93 42.15
CA ILE A 282 0.79 37.00 42.96
C ILE A 282 1.48 38.36 42.73
N ARG A 283 2.78 38.39 42.39
CA ARG A 283 3.51 39.65 42.14
C ARG A 283 3.24 40.30 40.78
N SER A 284 2.69 39.58 39.79
CA SER A 284 2.42 40.12 38.45
C SER A 284 1.04 40.79 38.29
N ARG A 285 0.17 40.73 39.31
CA ARG A 285 -1.21 41.27 39.25
C ARG A 285 -1.44 42.61 39.95
N ILE A 286 -0.41 43.28 40.47
CA ILE A 286 -0.56 44.61 41.08
C ILE A 286 0.39 45.59 40.39
N THR A 287 -0.06 46.16 39.28
CA THR A 287 0.43 47.46 38.77
C THR A 287 -0.72 48.15 38.04
N PRO A 288 -1.22 49.30 38.53
CA PRO A 288 -2.30 50.03 37.87
C PRO A 288 -1.73 50.87 36.71
N LYS A 289 -2.25 50.70 35.50
CA LYS A 289 -1.92 51.58 34.36
C LYS A 289 -3.01 52.65 34.21
N VAL A 290 -2.57 53.88 34.45
CA VAL A 290 -3.29 55.15 34.25
C VAL A 290 -3.71 55.30 32.78
N ILE A 291 -4.98 55.63 32.57
CA ILE A 291 -5.55 56.00 31.26
C ILE A 291 -5.27 57.49 31.04
N SER A 292 -4.63 57.86 29.93
CA SER A 292 -4.63 59.24 29.44
C SER A 292 -5.14 59.27 28.00
N ASP A 293 -6.33 59.85 27.84
CA ASP A 293 -6.91 60.29 26.59
C ASP A 293 -6.03 61.34 25.89
N LYS A 294 -5.83 61.18 24.58
CA LYS A 294 -5.85 62.30 23.63
C LYS A 294 -5.85 61.84 22.17
N ASN A 295 -6.69 62.55 21.40
CA ASN A 295 -6.70 62.70 19.94
C ASN A 295 -7.57 61.74 19.12
N ARG A 296 -8.88 61.99 19.25
CA ARG A 296 -9.88 61.82 18.20
C ARG A 296 -9.94 63.11 17.38
N LYS A 297 -9.58 63.08 16.09
CA LYS A 297 -10.03 64.09 15.11
C LYS A 297 -10.45 63.40 13.81
N ILE A 298 -11.73 63.60 13.53
CA ILE A 298 -12.47 63.31 12.30
C ILE A 298 -12.20 64.43 11.29
N ARG A 299 -12.14 64.11 9.99
CA ARG A 299 -12.81 64.85 8.89
C ARG A 299 -12.56 64.11 7.55
N VAL A 300 -13.64 63.52 7.01
CA VAL A 300 -14.43 63.92 5.81
C VAL A 300 -13.84 63.32 4.55
#